data_AF-A0A6J5F7E6-F1
#
_entry.id   AF-A0A6J5F7E6-F1
#
_cell.length_a   1.000
_cell.length_b   1.000
_cell.length_c   1.000
_cell.angle_alpha   90.00
_cell.angle_beta   90.00
_cell.angle_gamma   90.00
#
_symmetry.space_group_name_H-M   'P 1'
#
loop_
_entity.id
_entity.type
_entity.pdbx_description
1 polymer ?
#
loop_
_entity_poly.entity_id
_entity_poly.type
_entity_poly.pdbx_seq_one_letter_code
_entity_poly.pdbx_strand_id
1 'polypeptide(L)'
;MELASFRQRAHEAMKLKAKRGELYMHVPISYVRTGDDGLGKDPNERVRAAIDLVFRKFAELGSARRVYFWLGEQGIDMPAVTSAGSAERH
;
A
#
# COMPACT_ATOMS: atom_id res chain seq x y z
N MET A 1 -33.04 2.24 18.99
CA MET A 1 -32.11 3.34 19.32
C MET A 1 -30.67 2.84 19.54
N GLU A 2 -30.28 1.66 19.02
CA GLU A 2 -28.95 1.05 19.29
C GLU A 2 -27.96 1.19 18.11
N LEU A 3 -28.48 1.24 16.87
CA LEU A 3 -27.66 1.27 15.65
C LEU A 3 -26.87 2.59 15.49
N ALA A 4 -27.46 3.70 15.93
CA ALA A 4 -26.82 5.02 15.91
C ALA A 4 -25.60 5.05 16.87
N SER A 5 -25.71 4.42 18.03
CA SER A 5 -24.61 4.28 19.01
C SER A 5 -23.49 3.39 18.48
N PHE A 6 -23.81 2.30 17.79
CA PHE A 6 -22.80 1.43 17.17
C PHE A 6 -22.04 2.14 16.04
N ARG A 7 -22.75 2.83 15.14
CA ARG A 7 -22.14 3.60 14.05
C ARG A 7 -21.26 4.74 14.57
N GLN A 8 -21.68 5.40 15.65
CA GLN A 8 -20.89 6.45 16.28
C GLN A 8 -19.59 5.90 16.87
N ARG A 9 -19.66 4.79 17.62
CA ARG A 9 -18.46 4.15 18.19
C ARG A 9 -17.51 3.62 17.13
N ALA A 10 -18.02 3.04 16.04
CA ALA A 10 -17.21 2.62 14.91
C ALA A 10 -16.48 3.81 14.24
N HIS A 11 -17.16 4.94 14.08
CA HIS A 11 -16.54 6.17 13.56
C HIS A 11 -15.45 6.71 14.46
N GLU A 12 -15.69 6.77 15.76
CA GLU A 12 -14.68 7.21 16.72
C GLU A 12 -13.48 6.25 16.75
N ALA A 13 -13.71 4.93 16.65
CA ALA A 13 -12.64 3.95 16.52
C ALA A 13 -11.80 4.13 15.23
N MET A 14 -12.44 4.43 14.08
CA MET A 14 -11.74 4.74 12.84
C MET A 14 -10.90 6.02 12.95
N LYS A 15 -11.44 7.08 13.59
CA LYS A 15 -10.70 8.32 13.84
C LYS A 15 -9.49 8.07 14.73
N LEU A 16 -9.61 7.23 15.76
CA LEU A 16 -8.50 6.86 16.63
C LEU A 16 -7.42 6.07 15.87
N LYS A 17 -7.80 5.10 15.02
CA LYS A 17 -6.85 4.40 14.14
C LYS A 17 -6.15 5.37 13.17
N ALA A 18 -6.89 6.34 12.60
CA ALA A 18 -6.31 7.35 11.71
C ALA A 18 -5.27 8.22 12.42
N LYS A 19 -5.59 8.70 13.64
CA LYS A 19 -4.67 9.52 14.44
C LYS A 19 -3.37 8.80 14.79
N ARG A 20 -3.40 7.46 14.94
CA ARG A 20 -2.20 6.63 15.18
C ARG A 20 -1.45 6.24 13.90
N GLY A 21 -1.97 6.56 12.72
CA GLY A 21 -1.39 6.13 11.45
C GLY A 21 -1.67 4.68 11.07
N GLU A 22 -2.66 4.04 11.72
CA GLU A 22 -3.03 2.63 11.57
C GLU A 22 -4.30 2.42 10.73
N LEU A 23 -4.86 3.50 10.17
CA LEU A 23 -6.04 3.38 9.30
C LEU A 23 -5.62 3.09 7.86
N TYR A 24 -5.69 1.83 7.46
CA TYR A 24 -5.39 1.37 6.10
C TYR A 24 -6.67 0.96 5.35
N MET A 25 -7.17 1.85 4.49
CA MET A 25 -8.34 1.59 3.64
C MET A 25 -8.01 0.63 2.49
N HIS A 26 -6.80 0.75 1.93
CA HIS A 26 -6.26 -0.13 0.91
C HIS A 26 -4.79 -0.42 1.21
N VAL A 27 -4.33 -1.61 0.87
CA VAL A 27 -2.93 -1.98 0.94
C VAL A 27 -2.24 -1.41 -0.31
N PRO A 28 -1.22 -0.56 -0.20
CA PRO A 28 -0.49 -0.07 -1.37
C PRO A 28 0.18 -1.21 -2.13
N ILE A 29 0.36 -1.04 -3.45
CA ILE A 29 1.19 -1.92 -4.27
C ILE A 29 2.54 -2.15 -3.57
N SER A 30 3.01 -3.40 -3.51
CA SER A 30 4.27 -3.79 -2.87
C SER A 30 4.27 -3.83 -1.33
N TYR A 31 3.08 -3.80 -0.70
CA TYR A 31 2.91 -3.97 0.73
C TYR A 31 1.93 -5.11 1.03
N VAL A 32 2.04 -5.69 2.23
CA VAL A 32 1.16 -6.74 2.76
C VAL A 32 0.65 -6.34 4.15
N ARG A 33 -0.54 -6.83 4.53
CA ARG A 33 -1.01 -6.72 5.92
C ARG A 33 -0.15 -7.59 6.83
N THR A 34 0.29 -7.03 7.94
CA THR A 34 0.96 -7.77 9.01
C THR A 34 -0.06 -8.27 10.03
N GLY A 35 0.29 -9.28 10.82
CA GLY A 35 -0.59 -9.84 11.86
C GLY A 35 -1.00 -8.83 12.94
N ASP A 36 -0.19 -7.78 13.15
CA ASP A 36 -0.44 -6.72 14.14
C ASP A 36 -1.26 -5.54 13.58
N ASP A 37 -2.18 -5.78 12.64
CA ASP A 37 -3.02 -4.75 12.00
C ASP A 37 -2.23 -3.67 11.19
N GLY A 38 -0.91 -3.82 11.06
CA GLY A 38 0.00 -2.92 10.32
C GLY A 38 0.19 -3.26 8.83
N LEU A 39 1.03 -2.45 8.16
CA LEU A 39 1.53 -2.72 6.80
C LEU A 39 3.03 -2.99 6.81
N GLY A 40 3.44 -4.06 6.13
CA GLY A 40 4.83 -4.42 5.90
C GLY A 40 5.17 -4.40 4.41
N LYS A 41 6.45 -4.26 4.06
CA LYS A 41 6.90 -4.46 2.68
C LYS A 41 6.62 -5.90 2.24
N ASP A 42 6.31 -6.09 0.97
CA ASP A 42 6.13 -7.43 0.39
C ASP A 42 7.37 -8.31 0.68
N PRO A 43 7.18 -9.56 1.17
CA PRO A 43 8.30 -10.47 1.39
C PRO A 43 9.04 -10.81 0.09
N ASN A 44 8.34 -10.75 -1.06
CA ASN A 44 8.92 -10.97 -2.38
C ASN A 44 10.00 -9.93 -2.68
N GLU A 45 11.23 -10.40 -2.79
CA GLU A 45 12.39 -9.57 -3.05
C GLU A 45 12.30 -8.82 -4.38
N ARG A 46 11.71 -9.42 -5.41
CA ARG A 46 11.52 -8.77 -6.71
C ARG A 46 10.62 -7.55 -6.58
N VAL A 47 9.55 -7.67 -5.80
CA VAL A 47 8.59 -6.59 -5.54
C VAL A 47 9.23 -5.47 -4.74
N ARG A 48 9.97 -5.83 -3.68
CA ARG A 48 10.73 -4.88 -2.85
C ARG A 48 11.81 -4.13 -3.64
N ALA A 49 12.57 -4.83 -4.48
CA ALA A 49 13.60 -4.24 -5.31
C ALA A 49 13.02 -3.27 -6.36
N ALA A 50 11.86 -3.61 -6.95
CA ALA A 50 11.18 -2.74 -7.91
C ALA A 50 10.72 -1.43 -7.27
N ILE A 51 10.09 -1.48 -6.08
CA ILE A 51 9.64 -0.26 -5.41
C ILE A 51 10.81 0.58 -4.89
N ASP A 52 11.87 -0.04 -4.37
CA ASP A 52 13.07 0.66 -3.92
C ASP A 52 13.78 1.34 -5.12
N LEU A 53 13.75 0.72 -6.31
CA LEU A 53 14.27 1.32 -7.54
C LEU A 53 13.48 2.55 -7.99
N VAL A 54 12.15 2.52 -7.90
CA VAL A 54 11.31 3.70 -8.19
C VAL A 54 11.72 4.89 -7.34
N PHE A 55 11.81 4.69 -6.01
CA PHE A 55 12.16 5.77 -5.09
C PHE A 55 13.58 6.29 -5.33
N ARG A 56 14.53 5.40 -5.61
CA ARG A 56 15.90 5.79 -5.98
C ARG A 56 15.90 6.65 -7.25
N LYS A 57 15.23 6.20 -8.31
CA LYS A 57 15.16 6.93 -9.59
C LYS A 57 14.38 8.22 -9.47
N PHE A 58 13.37 8.29 -8.60
CA PHE A 58 12.67 9.52 -8.31
C PHE A 58 13.58 10.54 -7.62
N ALA A 59 14.39 10.11 -6.65
CA ALA A 59 15.39 10.96 -6.01
C ALA A 59 16.45 11.47 -7.01
N GLU A 60 16.82 10.65 -8.01
CA GLU A 60 17.76 11.03 -9.08
C GLU A 60 17.14 11.98 -10.13
N LEU A 61 15.90 11.71 -10.56
CA LEU A 61 15.28 12.38 -11.73
C LEU A 61 14.33 13.53 -11.37
N GLY A 62 13.84 13.56 -10.12
CA GLY A 62 12.93 14.57 -9.58
C GLY A 62 11.53 14.60 -10.20
N SER A 63 11.16 13.60 -11.01
CA SER A 63 9.88 13.59 -11.72
C SER A 63 9.35 12.18 -11.96
N ALA A 64 8.13 11.93 -11.52
CA ALA A 64 7.44 10.65 -11.73
C ALA A 64 7.31 10.29 -13.22
N ARG A 65 7.08 11.29 -14.08
CA ARG A 65 7.00 11.09 -15.53
C ARG A 65 8.33 10.59 -16.11
N ARG A 66 9.45 11.16 -15.66
CA ARG A 66 10.79 10.73 -16.12
C ARG A 66 11.13 9.33 -15.63
N VAL A 67 10.76 9.00 -14.39
CA VAL A 67 10.92 7.64 -13.84
C VAL A 67 10.12 6.64 -14.67
N TYR A 68 8.86 6.96 -15.03
CA TYR A 68 8.02 6.08 -15.85
C TYR A 68 8.65 5.76 -17.21
N PHE A 69 9.11 6.78 -17.95
CA PHE A 69 9.77 6.54 -19.25
C PHE A 69 11.06 5.75 -19.08
N TRP A 70 11.87 6.08 -18.08
CA TRP A 70 13.11 5.34 -17.80
C TRP A 70 12.85 3.87 -17.51
N LEU A 71 11.84 3.54 -16.68
CA LEU A 71 11.47 2.14 -16.40
C LEU A 71 11.07 1.39 -17.68
N GLY A 72 10.31 2.04 -18.57
CA GLY A 72 9.94 1.49 -19.87
C GLY A 72 11.13 1.25 -20.79
N GLU A 73 12.05 2.22 -20.88
CA GLU A 73 13.30 2.10 -21.66
C GLU A 73 14.20 0.96 -21.17
N GLN A 74 14.20 0.69 -19.85
CA GLN A 74 14.95 -0.41 -19.26
C GLN A 74 14.23 -1.77 -19.32
N GLY A 75 12.98 -1.81 -19.82
CA GLY A 75 12.18 -3.04 -19.86
C GLY A 75 11.85 -3.60 -18.47
N ILE A 76 11.69 -2.74 -17.47
CA ILE A 76 11.45 -3.16 -16.08
C ILE A 76 9.94 -3.34 -15.84
N ASP A 77 9.54 -4.58 -15.61
CA ASP A 77 8.17 -4.90 -15.21
C ASP A 77 7.88 -4.44 -13.78
N MET A 78 6.84 -3.62 -13.64
CA MET A 78 6.39 -3.14 -12.34
C MET A 78 5.38 -4.09 -11.70
N PRO A 79 5.44 -4.29 -10.38
CA PRO A 79 4.44 -5.08 -9.68
C PRO A 79 3.08 -4.38 -9.79
N ALA A 80 2.06 -5.14 -10.19
CA ALA A 80 0.67 -4.68 -10.24
C ALA A 80 -0.17 -5.50 -9.26
N VAL A 81 -1.09 -4.86 -8.52
CA VAL A 81 -2.10 -5.63 -7.77
C VAL A 81 -3.09 -6.18 -8.78
N THR A 82 -3.08 -7.49 -9.00
CA THR A 82 -4.29 -8.16 -9.49
C THR A 82 -5.27 -8.17 -8.32
N SER A 83 -6.42 -7.53 -8.47
CA SER A 83 -7.49 -7.48 -7.45
C SER A 83 -8.08 -8.86 -7.08
N ALA A 84 -7.53 -9.96 -7.61
CA ALA A 84 -7.97 -11.32 -7.41
C ALA A 84 -7.56 -11.95 -6.06
N GLY A 85 -6.85 -11.24 -5.18
CA GLY A 85 -6.32 -11.81 -3.93
C GLY A 85 -6.96 -11.34 -2.62
N SER A 86 -7.79 -10.29 -2.63
CA SER A 86 -8.33 -9.70 -1.38
C SER A 86 -9.61 -10.37 -0.87
N ALA A 87 -10.03 -11.45 -1.52
CA ALA A 87 -11.24 -12.20 -1.20
C ALA A 87 -10.94 -13.69 -0.99
N GLU A 88 -9.84 -14.01 -0.32
CA GLU A 88 -9.65 -15.33 0.29
C GLU A 88 -8.44 -15.27 1.20
N ARG A 89 -8.68 -15.15 2.51
CA ARG A 89 -7.95 -15.83 3.59
C ARG A 89 -8.56 -15.45 4.94
N HIS A 90 -9.34 -16.43 5.41
CA HIS A 90 -9.79 -16.81 6.75
C HIS A 90 -9.46 -15.89 7.93
#